data_AF-A0A432IH57-F1
#
_entry.id   AF-A0A432IH57-F1
#
_cell.length_a   1.000
_cell.length_b   1.000
_cell.length_c   1.000
_cell.angle_alpha   90.00
_cell.angle_beta   90.00
_cell.angle_gamma   90.00
#
_symmetry.space_group_name_H-M   'P 1'
#
loop_
_entity.id
_entity.type
_entity.pdbx_description
1 polymer ?
#
loop_
_entity_poly.entity_id
_entity_poly.type
_entity_poly.pdbx_seq_one_letter_code
_entity_poly.pdbx_strand_id
1 'polypeptide(L)'
;MDELTTVEKDSIEKIPYHKDYYIYCDKFKNFHLFHGEKELCNGREIEVFANGDYAVTKDYDSWTLYRDETPLCSGVWVNARMDGSYKYKFFNPSFNKYVIRTVMPNGEFEDEVEGHETHQEEQFDYNVM
;
A
#
# COMPACT_ATOMS: atom_id res chain seq x y z
N MET A 1 -18.39 6.02 -35.78
CA MET A 1 -19.08 5.98 -34.49
C MET A 1 -18.34 4.95 -33.70
N ASP A 2 -17.44 5.40 -32.81
CA ASP A 2 -16.62 4.51 -32.01
C ASP A 2 -17.54 3.71 -31.08
N GLU A 3 -17.49 2.40 -31.22
CA GLU A 3 -18.13 1.47 -30.31
C GLU A 3 -17.47 1.66 -28.94
N LEU A 4 -18.09 2.48 -28.10
CA LEU A 4 -17.87 2.46 -26.66
C LEU A 4 -18.22 1.04 -26.20
N THR A 5 -17.21 0.17 -26.17
CA THR A 5 -17.31 -1.15 -25.58
C THR A 5 -17.79 -0.97 -24.16
N THR A 6 -19.08 -1.20 -23.93
CA THR A 6 -19.65 -1.31 -22.60
C THR A 6 -18.86 -2.38 -21.88
N VAL A 7 -17.97 -1.95 -20.97
CA VAL A 7 -17.26 -2.87 -20.09
C VAL A 7 -18.31 -3.56 -19.25
N GLU A 8 -18.50 -4.86 -19.49
CA GLU A 8 -19.39 -5.68 -18.68
C GLU A 8 -18.88 -5.66 -17.24
N LYS A 9 -19.74 -5.17 -16.32
CA LYS A 9 -19.44 -5.05 -14.91
C LYS A 9 -19.90 -6.32 -14.20
N ASP A 10 -18.98 -7.05 -13.61
CA ASP A 10 -19.27 -8.27 -12.84
C ASP A 10 -19.85 -7.92 -11.46
N SER A 11 -19.31 -6.88 -10.81
CA SER A 11 -19.74 -6.42 -9.49
C SER A 11 -19.52 -4.92 -9.33
N ILE A 12 -20.30 -4.29 -8.44
CA ILE A 12 -20.09 -2.92 -7.98
C ILE A 12 -20.18 -2.92 -6.46
N GLU A 13 -19.17 -2.38 -5.80
CA GLU A 13 -19.09 -2.26 -4.35
C GLU A 13 -18.90 -0.79 -3.97
N LYS A 14 -19.78 -0.28 -3.10
CA LYS A 14 -19.60 1.05 -2.50
C LYS A 14 -18.68 0.93 -1.30
N ILE A 15 -17.72 1.84 -1.19
CA ILE A 15 -16.76 1.80 -0.09
C ILE A 15 -17.42 2.37 1.18
N PRO A 16 -17.42 1.61 2.30
CA PRO A 16 -17.90 2.14 3.56
C PRO A 16 -17.18 3.44 3.92
N TYR A 17 -17.92 4.40 4.48
CA TYR A 17 -17.40 5.70 4.93
C TYR A 17 -16.91 6.66 3.83
N HIS A 18 -16.86 6.22 2.57
CA HIS A 18 -16.51 7.05 1.40
C HIS A 18 -17.68 7.10 0.41
N LYS A 19 -18.58 8.08 0.59
CA LYS A 19 -19.87 8.14 -0.11
C LYS A 19 -19.77 8.14 -1.63
N ASP A 20 -18.70 8.73 -2.14
CA ASP A 20 -18.47 8.93 -3.57
C ASP A 20 -17.52 7.89 -4.16
N TYR A 21 -17.01 6.96 -3.34
CA TYR A 21 -16.10 5.91 -3.79
C TYR A 21 -16.87 4.63 -4.12
N TYR A 22 -16.56 4.05 -5.28
CA TYR A 22 -16.99 2.70 -5.61
C TYR A 22 -15.91 1.96 -6.38
N ILE A 23 -15.86 0.65 -6.17
CA ILE A 23 -15.04 -0.28 -6.93
C ILE A 23 -15.97 -1.10 -7.83
N TYR A 24 -15.59 -1.31 -9.08
CA TYR A 24 -16.23 -2.34 -9.90
C TYR A 24 -15.20 -3.32 -10.44
N CYS A 25 -15.60 -4.58 -10.62
CA CYS A 25 -14.78 -5.62 -11.24
C CYS A 25 -15.24 -5.82 -12.69
N ASP A 26 -14.32 -5.81 -13.64
CA ASP A 26 -14.60 -6.14 -15.04
C ASP A 26 -14.57 -7.66 -15.29
N LYS A 27 -15.01 -8.08 -16.47
CA LYS A 27 -14.98 -9.49 -16.91
C LYS A 27 -13.58 -10.12 -16.95
N PHE A 28 -12.52 -9.32 -16.93
CA PHE A 28 -11.12 -9.77 -16.92
C PHE A 28 -10.51 -9.84 -15.51
N LYS A 29 -11.36 -9.64 -14.49
CA LYS A 29 -10.95 -9.58 -13.08
C LYS A 29 -9.97 -8.44 -12.80
N ASN A 30 -10.13 -7.32 -13.49
CA ASN A 30 -9.54 -6.05 -13.09
C ASN A 30 -10.56 -5.27 -12.26
N PHE A 31 -10.08 -4.74 -11.16
CA PHE A 31 -10.83 -3.83 -10.30
C PHE A 31 -10.52 -2.41 -10.72
N HIS A 32 -11.55 -1.57 -10.73
CA HIS A 32 -11.44 -0.15 -11.03
C HIS A 32 -12.01 0.65 -9.86
N LEU A 33 -11.25 1.61 -9.35
CA LEU A 33 -11.69 2.54 -8.31
C LEU A 33 -12.14 3.86 -8.93
N PHE A 34 -13.32 4.31 -8.54
CA PHE A 34 -13.89 5.57 -8.95
C PHE A 34 -14.18 6.47 -7.75
N HIS A 35 -14.06 7.78 -7.98
CA HIS A 35 -14.57 8.83 -7.12
C HIS A 35 -15.54 9.70 -7.92
N GLY A 36 -16.84 9.59 -7.63
CA GLY A 36 -17.89 10.16 -8.48
C GLY A 36 -17.87 9.53 -9.88
N GLU A 37 -17.64 10.33 -10.92
CA GLU A 37 -17.55 9.83 -12.32
C GLU A 37 -16.11 9.61 -12.79
N LYS A 38 -15.11 9.94 -11.95
CA LYS A 38 -13.69 9.87 -12.32
C LYS A 38 -13.08 8.54 -11.89
N GLU A 39 -12.45 7.83 -12.83
CA GLU A 39 -11.60 6.68 -12.50
C GLU A 39 -10.30 7.18 -11.88
N LEU A 40 -9.97 6.68 -10.69
CA LEU A 40 -8.73 6.99 -9.98
C LEU A 40 -7.62 5.99 -10.31
N CYS A 41 -7.95 4.69 -10.36
CA CYS A 41 -7.00 3.65 -10.70
C CYS A 41 -7.68 2.35 -11.13
N ASN A 42 -6.90 1.45 -11.73
CA ASN A 42 -7.27 0.06 -11.97
C ASN A 42 -6.12 -0.89 -11.67
N GLY A 43 -6.46 -2.12 -11.30
CA GLY A 43 -5.49 -3.16 -10.98
C GLY A 43 -6.13 -4.51 -10.68
N ARG A 44 -5.30 -5.44 -10.22
CA ARG A 44 -5.68 -6.79 -9.81
C ARG A 44 -6.38 -6.82 -8.46
N GLU A 45 -5.99 -5.94 -7.55
CA GLU A 45 -6.69 -5.70 -6.29
C GLU A 45 -6.55 -4.23 -5.91
N ILE A 46 -7.55 -3.74 -5.17
CA ILE A 46 -7.62 -2.37 -4.68
C ILE A 46 -8.05 -2.42 -3.22
N GLU A 47 -7.35 -1.70 -2.36
CA GLU A 47 -7.73 -1.44 -0.97
C GLU A 47 -7.94 0.06 -0.78
N VAL A 48 -9.03 0.45 -0.13
CA VAL A 48 -9.31 1.86 0.20
C VAL A 48 -9.31 2.01 1.72
N PHE A 49 -8.45 2.88 2.23
CA PHE A 49 -8.28 3.12 3.65
C PHE A 49 -9.30 4.14 4.16
N ALA A 50 -9.58 4.11 5.47
CA ALA A 50 -10.56 5.02 6.09
C ALA A 50 -10.23 6.51 5.91
N ASN A 51 -8.96 6.84 5.69
CA ASN A 51 -8.48 8.21 5.48
C ASN A 51 -8.64 8.70 4.02
N GLY A 52 -9.12 7.84 3.11
CA GLY A 52 -9.31 8.17 1.70
C GLY A 52 -8.11 7.81 0.81
N ASP A 53 -6.97 7.44 1.41
CA ASP A 53 -5.87 6.85 0.66
C ASP A 53 -6.31 5.51 0.07
N TYR A 54 -5.66 5.10 -1.01
CA TYR A 54 -5.94 3.81 -1.64
C TYR A 54 -4.66 3.17 -2.13
N ALA A 55 -4.63 1.84 -2.10
CA ALA A 55 -3.55 1.04 -2.62
C ALA A 55 -4.05 0.16 -3.77
N VAL A 56 -3.19 -0.02 -4.77
CA VAL A 56 -3.46 -0.88 -5.91
C VAL A 56 -2.25 -1.75 -6.22
N THR A 57 -2.52 -2.99 -6.59
CA THR A 57 -1.52 -3.90 -7.16
C THR A 57 -1.91 -4.30 -8.59
N LYS A 58 -0.92 -4.51 -9.46
CA LYS A 58 -1.12 -4.99 -10.83
C LYS A 58 -0.70 -6.46 -11.00
N ASP A 59 0.03 -7.00 -10.03
CA ASP A 59 0.73 -8.28 -10.11
C ASP A 59 0.64 -9.11 -8.82
N TYR A 60 -0.06 -8.63 -7.78
CA TYR A 60 -0.16 -9.19 -6.42
C TYR A 60 1.14 -9.15 -5.60
N ASP A 61 2.28 -8.87 -6.24
CA ASP A 61 3.60 -8.88 -5.60
C ASP A 61 3.94 -7.52 -5.00
N SER A 62 3.45 -6.44 -5.60
CA SER A 62 3.73 -5.07 -5.16
C SER A 62 2.47 -4.22 -5.12
N TRP A 63 2.30 -3.53 -4.00
CA TRP A 63 1.26 -2.54 -3.77
C TRP A 63 1.85 -1.16 -3.93
N THR A 64 1.12 -0.26 -4.59
CA THR A 64 1.43 1.17 -4.59
C THR A 64 0.34 1.94 -3.86
N LEU A 65 0.73 2.71 -2.85
CA LEU A 65 -0.14 3.57 -2.07
C LEU A 65 -0.25 4.95 -2.71
N TYR A 66 -1.46 5.48 -2.80
CA TYR A 66 -1.77 6.79 -3.35
C TYR A 66 -2.53 7.64 -2.34
N ARG A 67 -2.26 8.95 -2.37
CA ARG A 67 -3.05 9.99 -1.72
C ARG A 67 -3.32 11.08 -2.74
N ASP A 68 -4.58 11.44 -2.92
CA ASP A 68 -4.98 12.46 -3.89
C ASP A 68 -4.33 12.23 -5.28
N GLU A 69 -4.38 10.99 -5.76
CA GLU A 69 -3.77 10.53 -7.04
C GLU A 69 -2.23 10.58 -7.10
N THR A 70 -1.57 11.03 -6.03
CA THR A 70 -0.12 11.08 -5.93
C THR A 70 0.41 9.78 -5.34
N PRO A 71 1.32 9.06 -6.02
CA PRO A 71 1.94 7.85 -5.46
C PRO A 71 2.86 8.24 -4.30
N LEU A 72 2.68 7.59 -3.14
CA LEU A 72 3.45 7.84 -1.92
C LEU A 72 4.59 6.83 -1.75
N CYS A 73 4.32 5.56 -1.99
CA CYS A 73 5.28 4.47 -1.84
C CYS A 73 4.82 3.22 -2.57
N SER A 74 5.78 2.31 -2.82
CA SER A 74 5.49 0.95 -3.26
C SER A 74 6.18 -0.07 -2.35
N GLY A 75 5.54 -1.20 -2.14
CA GLY A 75 6.06 -2.27 -1.29
C GLY A 75 5.25 -3.55 -1.39
N VAL A 76 5.78 -4.65 -0.85
CA VAL A 76 5.07 -5.94 -0.77
C VAL A 76 3.84 -5.86 0.15
N TRP A 77 3.76 -4.80 0.95
CA TRP A 77 2.64 -4.48 1.80
C TRP A 77 2.63 -2.97 2.10
N VAL A 78 1.45 -2.36 2.19
CA VAL A 78 1.26 -0.95 2.52
C VAL A 78 0.09 -0.80 3.50
N ASN A 79 0.09 0.27 4.29
CA ASN A 79 -1.01 0.62 5.20
C ASN A 79 -1.03 2.12 5.47
N ALA A 80 -2.22 2.73 5.44
CA ALA A 80 -2.40 4.14 5.74
C ALA A 80 -3.28 4.36 6.98
N ARG A 81 -2.99 5.43 7.72
CA ARG A 81 -3.66 5.81 8.97
C ARG A 81 -4.42 7.13 8.84
N MET A 82 -5.41 7.31 9.72
CA MET A 82 -6.28 8.50 9.77
C MET A 82 -5.53 9.82 10.00
N ASP A 83 -4.39 9.79 10.67
CA ASP A 83 -3.54 10.96 10.92
C ASP A 83 -2.69 11.36 9.70
N GLY A 84 -2.79 10.62 8.59
CA GLY A 84 -2.02 10.83 7.37
C GLY A 84 -0.67 10.13 7.36
N SER A 85 -0.30 9.44 8.45
CA SER A 85 0.86 8.57 8.48
C SER A 85 0.61 7.31 7.65
N TYR A 86 1.67 6.71 7.14
CA TYR A 86 1.58 5.45 6.41
C TYR A 86 2.82 4.59 6.68
N LYS A 87 2.71 3.30 6.44
CA LYS A 87 3.85 2.39 6.49
C LYS A 87 3.84 1.41 5.34
N TYR A 88 5.02 1.01 4.91
CA TYR A 88 5.19 0.06 3.82
C TYR A 88 6.40 -0.82 4.02
N LYS A 89 6.29 -2.06 3.54
CA LYS A 89 7.36 -3.06 3.60
C LYS A 89 8.01 -3.21 2.24
N PHE A 90 9.32 -3.10 2.17
CA PHE A 90 10.09 -3.26 0.92
C PHE A 90 11.38 -4.02 1.17
N PHE A 91 11.89 -4.68 0.12
CA PHE A 91 13.19 -5.35 0.20
C PHE A 91 14.30 -4.32 0.03
N ASN A 92 15.20 -4.24 1.01
CA ASN A 92 16.37 -3.39 0.94
C ASN A 92 17.60 -4.23 0.55
N PRO A 93 18.14 -4.06 -0.67
CA PRO A 93 19.26 -4.86 -1.16
C PRO A 93 20.57 -4.58 -0.40
N SER A 94 20.73 -3.40 0.21
CA SER A 94 21.92 -3.05 0.99
C SER A 94 22.05 -3.87 2.27
N PHE A 95 20.93 -4.26 2.87
CA PHE A 95 20.89 -5.12 4.06
C PHE A 95 20.54 -6.57 3.75
N ASN A 96 20.19 -6.87 2.49
CA ASN A 96 19.63 -8.16 2.07
C ASN A 96 18.45 -8.61 2.96
N LYS A 97 17.61 -7.65 3.36
CA LYS A 97 16.50 -7.84 4.32
C LYS A 97 15.30 -6.99 3.93
N TYR A 98 14.12 -7.39 4.40
CA TYR A 98 12.95 -6.51 4.35
C TYR A 98 13.04 -5.43 5.43
N VAL A 99 12.61 -4.24 5.05
CA VAL A 99 12.50 -3.06 5.92
C VAL A 99 11.05 -2.61 5.92
N ILE A 100 10.54 -2.32 7.11
CA ILE A 100 9.26 -1.65 7.29
C ILE A 100 9.59 -0.18 7.54
N ARG A 101 9.18 0.70 6.62
CA ARG A 101 9.27 2.14 6.82
C ARG A 101 7.95 2.66 7.33
N THR A 102 7.98 3.39 8.43
CA THR A 102 6.87 4.21 8.90
C THR A 102 7.15 5.66 8.54
N VAL A 103 6.27 6.29 7.77
CA VAL A 103 6.32 7.71 7.41
C VAL A 103 5.27 8.46 8.24
N MET A 104 5.74 9.45 8.98
CA MET A 104 4.93 10.34 9.80
C MET A 104 4.21 11.39 8.94
N PRO A 105 3.14 12.04 9.44
CA PRO A 105 2.39 13.03 8.65
C PRO A 105 3.23 14.25 8.20
N ASN A 106 4.31 14.55 8.93
CA ASN A 106 5.26 15.62 8.59
C ASN A 106 6.32 15.20 7.54
N GLY A 107 6.29 13.94 7.09
CA GLY A 107 7.23 13.38 6.11
C GLY A 107 8.51 12.80 6.71
N GLU A 108 8.73 12.91 8.02
CA GLU A 108 9.81 12.18 8.70
C GLU A 108 9.53 10.68 8.68
N PHE A 109 10.56 9.84 8.75
CA PHE A 109 10.39 8.40 8.70
C PHE A 109 11.33 7.65 9.64
N GLU A 110 10.88 6.47 10.04
CA GLU A 110 11.63 5.48 10.82
C GLU A 110 11.62 4.14 10.08
N ASP A 111 12.78 3.47 10.06
CA ASP A 111 12.96 2.17 9.41
C ASP A 111 13.17 1.07 10.46
N GLU A 112 12.36 0.02 10.40
CA GLU A 112 12.50 -1.20 11.19
C GLU A 112 12.97 -2.34 10.27
N VAL A 113 14.12 -2.94 10.56
CA VAL A 113 14.65 -4.08 9.80
C VAL A 113 14.07 -5.38 10.35
N GLU A 114 13.36 -6.14 9.51
CA GLU A 114 12.77 -7.41 9.92
C GLU A 114 13.88 -8.43 10.29
N GLY A 115 13.78 -9.03 11.48
CA GLY A 115 14.76 -10.00 11.97
C GLY A 115 16.03 -9.39 12.56
N HIS A 116 15.96 -8.20 13.17
CA HIS A 116 16.96 -7.75 14.14
C HIS A 116 16.54 -8.21 15.54
N GLU A 117 16.82 -9.48 15.87
CA GLU A 117 17.06 -9.82 17.26
C GLU A 117 18.37 -9.12 17.63
N THR A 118 18.29 -8.02 18.38
CA THR A 118 19.46 -7.49 19.07
C THR A 118 19.82 -8.48 20.17
N HIS A 119 20.51 -9.56 19.82
CA HIS A 119 21.41 -10.20 20.76
C HIS A 119 22.52 -9.18 21.01
N GLN A 120 22.38 -8.40 22.09
CA GLN A 120 23.55 -7.84 22.75
C GLN A 120 24.45 -9.04 23.05
N GLU A 121 25.52 -9.21 22.27
CA GLU A 121 26.64 -10.03 22.72
C GLU A 121 27.15 -9.33 23.98
N GLU A 122 26.73 -9.83 25.16
CA GLU A 122 27.46 -9.59 26.39
C GLU A 122 28.88 -10.10 26.14
N GLN A 123 29.78 -9.17 25.82
CA GLN A 123 31.21 -9.38 25.83
C GLN A 123 31.59 -9.73 27.28
N PHE A 124 31.57 -11.01 27.61
CA PHE A 124 32.20 -11.48 28.84
C PHE A 124 33.71 -11.36 28.64
N ASP A 125 34.26 -10.22 29.04
CA ASP A 125 35.69 -10.07 29.34
C ASP A 125 36.04 -11.01 30.49
N TYR A 126 36.36 -12.27 30.19
CA TYR A 126 37.11 -13.11 31.12
C TYR A 126 38.57 -12.69 31.09
N ASN A 127 38.85 -11.62 31.83
CA ASN A 127 40.19 -11.21 32.20
C ASN A 127 40.31 -11.24 33.72
N VAL A 128 40.49 -12.43 34.31
CA VAL A 128 41.07 -12.54 35.66
C VAL A 128 41.92 -13.81 35.74
N MET A 129 43.23 -13.57 35.68
CA MET A 129 44.39 -14.26 36.29
C MET A 129 44.41 -15.79 36.40
#